data_AF-A0A1Q7TEJ4-F1
#
_entry.id   AF-A0A1Q7TEJ4-F1
#
_cell.length_a   1.000
_cell.length_b   1.000
_cell.length_c   1.000
_cell.angle_alpha   90.00
_cell.angle_beta   90.00
_cell.angle_gamma   90.00
#
_symmetry.space_group_name_H-M   'P 1'
#
loop_
_entity.id
_entity.type
_entity.pdbx_description
1 polymer ?
#
loop_
_entity_poly.entity_id
_entity_poly.type
_entity_poly.pdbx_seq_one_letter_code
_entity_poly.pdbx_strand_id
1 'polypeptide(L)'
;MLHHPPQPPPSDFLKRAHTYSIVAYDSVSGDLGIAVQSKFPNVGGLVPWARAGVGAVATQALSNTDYGEKGLELLARGATAPEAMRIIMRSDPQPSQRQVGMVDAHGNAASWTGDSTFDWAGGRTGGGQVGGKGQMITGHGYAAQANIMVSDATVRNMAETFERARGSLADRLIAALVAGQAGGGDRRGMQSAALLVVRAKGGYLGGTDRYIDIRVYDAPDPIKELQRLYALHKLYFFTSDSADLIPITPALQKELEAILLTEPANQPQKWLAAPQPSLNQTFLTALANFMYWENYDVRVRMDSKIDRVALEDIRKNRRNVRR
;
A
#
# COMPACT_ATOMS: atom_id res chain seq x y z
N MET A 1 3.78 -32.98 -14.70
CA MET A 1 4.26 -31.99 -13.72
C MET A 1 5.77 -31.91 -13.88
N LEU A 2 6.30 -30.84 -14.47
CA LEU A 2 7.74 -30.68 -14.64
C LEU A 2 8.29 -29.91 -13.43
N HIS A 3 8.79 -30.65 -12.44
CA HIS A 3 9.67 -30.10 -11.41
C HIS A 3 11.07 -29.97 -11.99
N HIS A 4 11.30 -28.91 -12.76
CA HIS A 4 12.66 -28.42 -12.94
C HIS A 4 12.95 -27.45 -11.79
N PRO A 5 14.04 -27.65 -11.03
CA PRO A 5 14.50 -26.60 -10.12
C PRO A 5 14.75 -25.32 -10.92
N PRO A 6 14.49 -24.13 -10.35
CA PRO A 6 14.73 -22.87 -11.05
C PRO A 6 16.20 -22.81 -11.49
N GLN A 7 16.42 -22.68 -12.80
CA GLN A 7 17.75 -22.47 -13.35
C GLN A 7 18.24 -21.06 -12.99
N PRO A 8 19.54 -20.87 -12.70
CA PRO A 8 20.09 -19.54 -12.55
C PRO A 8 19.88 -18.76 -13.87
N PRO A 9 19.63 -17.45 -13.80
CA PRO A 9 19.49 -16.63 -15.01
C PRO A 9 20.78 -16.69 -15.85
N PRO A 10 20.68 -16.57 -17.20
CA PRO A 10 21.84 -16.48 -18.07
C PRO A 10 22.78 -15.34 -17.66
N SER A 11 24.09 -15.53 -17.86
CA SER A 11 25.11 -14.53 -17.51
C SER A 11 24.99 -13.22 -18.29
N ASP A 12 24.30 -13.23 -19.43
CA ASP A 12 24.05 -12.11 -20.33
C ASP A 12 22.63 -11.50 -20.18
N PHE A 13 21.87 -11.91 -19.16
CA PHE A 13 20.49 -11.47 -18.98
C PHE A 13 20.40 -9.98 -18.60
N LEU A 14 20.17 -9.12 -19.59
CA LEU A 14 19.95 -7.69 -19.41
C LEU A 14 18.47 -7.41 -19.08
N LYS A 15 18.04 -7.61 -17.83
CA LYS A 15 16.68 -7.26 -17.40
C LYS A 15 16.50 -5.73 -17.39
N ARG A 16 15.69 -5.22 -18.32
CA ARG A 16 15.31 -3.80 -18.38
C ARG A 16 13.98 -3.60 -17.65
N ALA A 17 14.01 -3.44 -16.33
CA ALA A 17 12.84 -3.11 -15.53
C ALA A 17 12.93 -1.64 -15.08
N HIS A 18 11.98 -0.82 -15.52
CA HIS A 18 11.84 0.56 -15.12
C HIS A 18 10.91 0.60 -13.91
N THR A 19 11.22 1.43 -12.92
CA THR A 19 10.49 1.41 -11.65
C THR A 19 10.65 2.77 -11.00
N TYR A 20 9.59 3.26 -10.38
CA TYR A 20 9.70 4.27 -9.34
C TYR A 20 9.05 3.76 -8.07
N SER A 21 9.67 4.11 -6.95
CA SER A 21 9.19 3.72 -5.64
C SER A 21 9.53 4.77 -4.60
N ILE A 22 8.83 4.68 -3.48
CA ILE A 22 9.10 5.45 -2.28
C ILE A 22 9.00 4.51 -1.08
N VAL A 23 10.01 4.56 -0.21
CA VAL A 23 10.02 3.92 1.10
C VAL A 23 9.93 4.99 2.17
N ALA A 24 9.19 4.73 3.24
CA ALA A 24 8.99 5.73 4.28
C ALA A 24 8.70 5.14 5.66
N TYR A 25 9.03 5.93 6.68
CA TYR A 25 8.75 5.75 8.09
C TYR A 25 7.82 6.88 8.56
N ASP A 26 6.79 6.51 9.32
CA ASP A 26 5.90 7.47 9.97
C ASP A 26 6.21 7.59 11.46
N SER A 27 6.79 8.72 11.87
CA SER A 27 7.20 8.93 13.26
C SER A 27 6.05 9.03 14.26
N VAL A 28 4.82 9.25 13.79
CA VAL A 28 3.63 9.34 14.64
C VAL A 28 3.10 7.95 14.99
N SER A 29 3.01 7.06 14.01
CA SER A 29 2.44 5.71 14.18
C SER A 29 3.49 4.62 14.38
N GLY A 30 4.74 4.86 14.00
CA GLY A 30 5.78 3.84 13.89
C GLY A 30 5.66 2.97 12.64
N ASP A 31 4.73 3.28 11.73
CA ASP A 31 4.52 2.51 10.51
C ASP A 31 5.72 2.62 9.56
N LEU A 32 5.99 1.53 8.86
CA LEU A 32 6.98 1.45 7.79
C LEU A 32 6.29 0.99 6.52
N GLY A 33 6.63 1.58 5.38
CA GLY A 33 5.94 1.23 4.14
C GLY A 33 6.68 1.57 2.87
N ILE A 34 6.22 0.93 1.80
CA ILE A 34 6.70 1.08 0.44
C ILE A 34 5.51 1.18 -0.49
N ALA A 35 5.59 2.09 -1.45
CA ALA A 35 4.75 2.06 -2.63
C ALA A 35 5.62 2.07 -3.89
N VAL A 36 5.21 1.29 -4.89
CA VAL A 36 6.00 1.09 -6.11
C VAL A 36 5.09 0.94 -7.33
N GLN A 37 5.58 1.40 -8.49
CA GLN A 37 4.98 1.18 -9.80
C GLN A 37 6.05 0.74 -10.80
N SER A 38 5.72 -0.19 -11.69
CA SER A 38 6.58 -0.59 -12.82
C SER A 38 5.81 -1.00 -14.07
N LYS A 39 6.37 -0.77 -15.28
CA LYS A 39 6.03 -1.54 -16.48
C LYS A 39 6.74 -2.90 -16.46
N PHE A 40 6.39 -3.72 -15.48
CA PHE A 40 6.78 -5.11 -15.30
C PHE A 40 5.70 -5.79 -14.46
N PRO A 41 5.25 -7.02 -14.75
CA PRO A 41 4.19 -7.66 -13.98
C PRO A 41 4.65 -7.98 -12.55
N ASN A 42 3.73 -7.93 -11.58
CA ASN A 42 3.95 -8.33 -10.18
C ASN A 42 5.17 -7.67 -9.49
N VAL A 43 5.33 -6.35 -9.64
CA VAL A 43 6.42 -5.62 -8.97
C VAL A 43 6.38 -5.80 -7.44
N GLY A 44 5.19 -6.00 -6.87
CA GLY A 44 4.98 -6.21 -5.44
C GLY A 44 5.58 -7.49 -4.86
N GLY A 45 5.92 -8.48 -5.70
CA GLY A 45 6.63 -9.68 -5.25
C GLY A 45 8.16 -9.53 -5.20
N LEU A 46 8.70 -8.43 -5.73
CA LEU A 46 10.15 -8.26 -5.94
C LEU A 46 10.72 -7.05 -5.20
N VAL A 47 10.06 -5.90 -5.33
CA VAL A 47 10.61 -4.62 -4.91
C VAL A 47 10.40 -4.33 -3.43
N PRO A 48 9.18 -4.43 -2.86
CA PRO A 48 8.92 -3.96 -1.49
C PRO A 48 9.23 -5.02 -0.43
N TRP A 49 10.05 -4.66 0.55
CA TRP A 49 10.39 -5.47 1.73
C TRP A 49 10.22 -4.62 2.98
N ALA A 50 9.47 -5.09 3.98
CA ALA A 50 9.31 -4.36 5.23
C ALA A 50 9.14 -5.30 6.41
N ARG A 51 9.58 -4.84 7.58
CA ARG A 51 9.39 -5.49 8.88
C ARG A 51 9.07 -4.44 9.93
N ALA A 52 7.96 -4.62 10.63
CA ALA A 52 7.50 -3.67 11.65
C ALA A 52 8.56 -3.48 12.74
N GLY A 53 8.76 -2.24 13.17
CA GLY A 53 9.77 -1.88 14.17
C GLY A 53 11.23 -2.08 13.72
N VAL A 54 11.48 -2.42 12.44
CA VAL A 54 12.84 -2.66 11.91
C VAL A 54 13.16 -1.73 10.74
N GLY A 55 12.40 -1.81 9.65
CA GLY A 55 12.65 -0.97 8.47
C GLY A 55 11.88 -1.37 7.23
N ALA A 56 12.13 -0.64 6.15
CA ALA A 56 11.58 -0.86 4.82
C ALA A 56 12.67 -0.67 3.74
N VAL A 57 12.65 -1.52 2.72
CA VAL A 57 13.59 -1.56 1.60
C VAL A 57 12.83 -1.70 0.28
N ALA A 58 13.22 -0.90 -0.71
CA ALA A 58 12.80 -1.04 -2.11
C ALA A 58 14.03 -1.31 -2.98
N THR A 59 14.14 -2.50 -3.58
CA THR A 59 15.25 -2.87 -4.48
C THR A 59 14.75 -3.01 -5.92
N GLN A 60 15.31 -2.21 -6.85
CA GLN A 60 14.83 -2.09 -8.23
C GLN A 60 15.99 -1.96 -9.24
N ALA A 61 15.66 -1.60 -10.50
CA ALA A 61 16.55 -1.72 -11.67
C ALA A 61 16.89 -3.20 -11.95
N LEU A 62 18.17 -3.56 -12.09
CA LEU A 62 18.57 -4.98 -12.06
C LEU A 62 18.49 -5.48 -10.61
N SER A 63 17.26 -5.63 -10.12
CA SER A 63 16.94 -5.88 -8.72
C SER A 63 17.68 -7.10 -8.18
N ASN A 64 18.23 -6.95 -6.99
CA ASN A 64 18.80 -8.04 -6.19
C ASN A 64 17.99 -8.12 -4.89
N THR A 65 17.29 -9.22 -4.68
CA THR A 65 16.40 -9.45 -3.54
C THR A 65 17.16 -9.52 -2.21
N ASP A 66 18.46 -9.80 -2.24
CA ASP A 66 19.32 -9.79 -1.06
C ASP A 66 19.31 -8.44 -0.34
N TYR A 67 19.14 -7.32 -1.06
CA TYR A 67 19.02 -6.00 -0.41
C TYR A 67 17.80 -5.92 0.50
N GLY A 68 16.71 -6.60 0.14
CA GLY A 68 15.51 -6.68 0.94
C GLY A 68 15.74 -7.47 2.22
N GLU A 69 16.09 -8.75 2.07
CA GLU A 69 16.26 -9.67 3.21
C GLU A 69 17.44 -9.28 4.10
N LYS A 70 18.67 -9.18 3.55
CA LYS A 70 19.87 -8.84 4.31
C LYS A 70 19.83 -7.41 4.83
N GLY A 71 19.16 -6.49 4.11
CA GLY A 71 18.92 -5.13 4.58
C GLY A 71 18.10 -5.13 5.87
N LEU A 72 16.95 -5.80 5.87
CA LEU A 72 16.14 -5.92 7.08
C LEU A 72 16.86 -6.64 8.23
N GLU A 73 17.73 -7.61 7.95
CA GLU A 73 18.57 -8.24 8.98
C GLU A 73 19.57 -7.28 9.61
N LEU A 74 20.26 -6.47 8.80
CA LEU A 74 21.22 -5.48 9.30
C LEU A 74 20.52 -4.39 10.11
N LEU A 75 19.37 -3.91 9.63
CA LEU A 75 18.53 -2.96 10.36
C LEU A 75 18.08 -3.54 11.71
N ALA A 76 17.66 -4.82 11.73
CA ALA A 76 17.27 -5.48 12.97
C ALA A 76 18.43 -5.64 13.97
N ARG A 77 19.67 -5.63 13.50
CA ARG A 77 20.89 -5.66 14.32
C ARG A 77 21.37 -4.26 14.74
N GLY A 78 20.60 -3.22 14.43
CA GLY A 78 20.86 -1.83 14.86
C GLY A 78 21.66 -0.99 13.87
N ALA A 79 21.95 -1.49 12.66
CA ALA A 79 22.51 -0.62 11.63
C ALA A 79 21.46 0.41 11.17
N THR A 80 21.90 1.63 10.88
CA THR A 80 21.05 2.62 10.22
C THR A 80 20.85 2.27 8.74
N ALA A 81 19.81 2.80 8.09
CA ALA A 81 19.58 2.59 6.66
C ALA A 81 20.82 2.91 5.77
N PRO A 82 21.54 4.04 5.96
CA PRO A 82 22.78 4.29 5.23
C PRO A 82 23.90 3.27 5.49
N GLU A 83 24.03 2.78 6.72
CA GLU A 83 25.06 1.78 7.08
C GLU A 83 24.74 0.42 6.46
N ALA A 84 23.51 -0.05 6.61
CA ALA A 84 23.04 -1.30 6.02
C ALA A 84 23.21 -1.30 4.50
N MET A 85 22.82 -0.21 3.82
CA MET A 85 23.02 -0.04 2.37
C MET A 85 24.50 -0.16 1.98
N ARG A 86 25.41 0.56 2.66
CA ARG A 86 26.86 0.47 2.39
C ARG A 86 27.42 -0.92 2.61
N ILE A 87 26.98 -1.64 3.65
CA ILE A 87 27.44 -2.99 3.96
C ILE A 87 27.07 -3.95 2.84
N ILE A 88 25.81 -3.96 2.41
CA ILE A 88 25.33 -4.89 1.36
C ILE A 88 26.05 -4.61 0.04
N MET A 89 26.17 -3.33 -0.35
CA MET A 89 26.80 -2.93 -1.61
C MET A 89 28.25 -3.43 -1.74
N ARG A 90 29.01 -3.54 -0.64
CA ARG A 90 30.40 -4.06 -0.68
C ARG A 90 30.49 -5.51 -1.14
N SER A 91 29.42 -6.29 -0.97
CA SER A 91 29.36 -7.70 -1.34
C SER A 91 28.63 -7.96 -2.65
N ASP A 92 28.01 -6.93 -3.24
CA ASP A 92 27.36 -7.05 -4.54
C ASP A 92 28.41 -6.90 -5.65
N PRO A 93 28.54 -7.85 -6.60
CA PRO A 93 29.45 -7.70 -7.73
C PRO A 93 28.96 -6.69 -8.79
N GLN A 94 27.69 -6.26 -8.74
CA GLN A 94 27.12 -5.35 -9.75
C GLN A 94 26.34 -4.16 -9.12
N PRO A 95 26.91 -3.42 -8.14
CA PRO A 95 26.22 -2.34 -7.45
C PRO A 95 25.86 -1.19 -8.41
N SER A 96 26.64 -1.02 -9.48
CA SER A 96 26.38 -0.05 -10.56
C SER A 96 25.09 -0.32 -11.33
N GLN A 97 24.54 -1.54 -11.27
CA GLN A 97 23.28 -1.90 -11.94
C GLN A 97 22.07 -1.87 -10.99
N ARG A 98 22.28 -1.56 -9.71
CA ARG A 98 21.22 -1.54 -8.70
C ARG A 98 20.66 -0.14 -8.51
N GLN A 99 19.42 -0.08 -8.04
CA GLN A 99 18.86 1.10 -7.42
C GLN A 99 18.08 0.67 -6.17
N VAL A 100 18.34 1.32 -5.03
CA VAL A 100 17.80 0.87 -3.75
C VAL A 100 17.38 2.06 -2.89
N GLY A 101 16.18 1.98 -2.32
CA GLY A 101 15.70 2.86 -1.24
C GLY A 101 15.61 2.11 0.07
N MET A 102 16.01 2.74 1.17
CA MET A 102 15.92 2.14 2.51
C MET A 102 15.53 3.18 3.56
N VAL A 103 14.71 2.78 4.52
CA VAL A 103 14.47 3.49 5.79
C VAL A 103 14.53 2.52 6.95
N ASP A 104 15.04 2.98 8.09
CA ASP A 104 14.99 2.24 9.35
C ASP A 104 13.83 2.72 10.24
N ALA A 105 13.56 1.99 11.33
CA ALA A 105 12.51 2.31 12.29
C ALA A 105 12.77 3.56 13.14
N HIS A 106 13.92 4.21 12.97
CA HIS A 106 14.21 5.51 13.57
C HIS A 106 14.08 6.66 12.55
N GLY A 107 13.77 6.32 11.30
CA GLY A 107 13.58 7.29 10.23
C GLY A 107 14.85 7.66 9.48
N ASN A 108 16.02 7.08 9.76
CA ASN A 108 17.16 7.35 8.87
C ASN A 108 16.86 6.73 7.50
N ALA A 109 17.16 7.47 6.45
CA ALA A 109 16.83 7.11 5.08
C ALA A 109 18.08 7.12 4.20
N ALA A 110 18.12 6.23 3.22
CA ALA A 110 19.16 6.17 2.20
C ALA A 110 18.58 5.83 0.83
N SER A 111 19.20 6.37 -0.21
CA SER A 111 18.91 6.05 -1.60
C SER A 111 20.19 5.91 -2.40
N TRP A 112 20.38 4.77 -3.07
CA TRP A 112 21.47 4.51 -4.01
C TRP A 112 20.93 4.39 -5.43
N THR A 113 21.62 5.01 -6.39
CA THR A 113 21.39 4.80 -7.83
C THR A 113 22.73 4.46 -8.49
N GLY A 114 22.89 3.26 -9.04
CA GLY A 114 24.14 2.85 -9.69
C GLY A 114 24.39 3.51 -11.04
N ASP A 115 25.66 3.57 -11.45
CA ASP A 115 26.14 4.22 -12.69
C ASP A 115 25.57 3.66 -14.00
N SER A 116 25.23 2.37 -14.00
CA SER A 116 24.71 1.66 -15.16
C SER A 116 23.17 1.61 -15.19
N THR A 117 22.50 2.32 -14.27
CA THR A 117 21.05 2.50 -14.36
C THR A 117 20.71 3.35 -15.58
N PHE A 118 19.61 3.04 -16.24
CA PHE A 118 19.23 3.72 -17.49
C PHE A 118 18.57 5.08 -17.22
N ASP A 119 18.84 6.05 -18.09
CA ASP A 119 18.32 7.41 -17.96
C ASP A 119 16.80 7.51 -18.21
N TRP A 120 16.09 8.43 -17.54
CA TRP A 120 16.56 9.23 -16.40
C TRP A 120 16.60 8.37 -15.12
N ALA A 121 17.64 8.49 -14.29
CA ALA A 121 17.73 7.81 -13.01
C ALA A 121 18.30 8.67 -11.88
N GLY A 122 17.70 8.54 -10.69
CA GLY A 122 18.13 9.25 -9.49
C GLY A 122 17.19 9.03 -8.32
N GLY A 123 17.41 9.80 -7.25
CA GLY A 123 16.61 9.73 -6.03
C GLY A 123 16.53 11.04 -5.26
N ARG A 124 15.60 11.09 -4.31
CA ARG A 124 15.43 12.15 -3.32
C ARG A 124 15.17 11.55 -1.94
N THR A 125 15.68 12.18 -0.89
CA THR A 125 15.41 11.77 0.50
C THR A 125 14.86 12.94 1.31
N GLY A 126 14.13 12.66 2.38
CA GLY A 126 13.64 13.71 3.26
C GLY A 126 14.78 14.54 3.85
N GLY A 127 14.55 15.84 4.00
CA GLY A 127 15.62 16.83 4.19
C GLY A 127 16.15 17.42 2.86
N GLY A 128 15.50 17.11 1.73
CA GLY A 128 15.69 17.81 0.46
C GLY A 128 16.92 17.37 -0.36
N GLN A 129 17.60 16.30 0.02
CA GLN A 129 18.76 15.81 -0.75
C GLN A 129 18.30 15.21 -2.08
N VAL A 130 19.08 15.47 -3.12
CA VAL A 130 18.85 14.97 -4.49
C VAL A 130 20.13 14.31 -4.97
N GLY A 131 20.02 13.12 -5.58
CA GLY A 131 21.16 12.34 -6.04
C GLY A 131 20.90 11.72 -7.41
N GLY A 132 21.94 11.65 -8.22
CA GLY A 132 21.94 10.98 -9.51
C GLY A 132 22.62 9.61 -9.46
N LYS A 133 23.07 9.14 -10.61
CA LYS A 133 23.83 7.89 -10.74
C LYS A 133 25.19 7.98 -10.03
N GLY A 134 25.65 6.86 -9.49
CA GLY A 134 26.89 6.73 -8.73
C GLY A 134 26.83 7.34 -7.32
N GLN A 135 25.67 7.84 -6.90
CA GLN A 135 25.52 8.55 -5.64
C GLN A 135 24.62 7.80 -4.67
N MET A 136 25.08 7.75 -3.42
CA MET A 136 24.23 7.43 -2.27
C MET A 136 23.88 8.74 -1.57
N ILE A 137 22.60 9.05 -1.46
CA ILE A 137 22.09 10.17 -0.69
C ILE A 137 21.42 9.66 0.59
N THR A 138 21.46 10.48 1.63
CA THR A 138 20.90 10.15 2.94
C THR A 138 19.96 11.24 3.41
N GLY A 139 18.95 10.88 4.20
CA GLY A 139 17.98 11.81 4.73
C GLY A 139 17.18 11.22 5.87
N HIS A 140 16.00 11.78 6.11
CA HIS A 140 15.13 11.34 7.19
C HIS A 140 13.67 11.14 6.73
N GLY A 141 12.99 10.14 7.27
CA GLY A 141 11.56 9.86 7.09
C GLY A 141 11.22 9.13 5.79
N TYR A 142 11.89 9.42 4.67
CA TYR A 142 11.63 8.74 3.40
C TYR A 142 12.82 8.75 2.44
N ALA A 143 12.78 7.82 1.48
CA ALA A 143 13.63 7.81 0.31
C ALA A 143 12.79 7.44 -0.94
N ALA A 144 12.88 8.26 -1.98
CA ALA A 144 12.17 8.13 -3.25
C ALA A 144 13.18 7.95 -4.40
N GLN A 145 12.96 6.98 -5.29
CA GLN A 145 13.90 6.63 -6.36
C GLN A 145 13.16 6.29 -7.63
N ALA A 146 13.77 6.58 -8.77
CA ALA A 146 13.28 6.11 -10.05
C ALA A 146 14.39 5.89 -11.07
N ASN A 147 14.14 4.99 -12.01
CA ASN A 147 14.97 4.79 -13.18
C ASN A 147 14.11 4.65 -14.44
N ILE A 148 14.65 5.15 -15.54
CA ILE A 148 14.03 5.16 -16.87
C ILE A 148 12.73 5.97 -16.92
N MET A 149 12.80 7.11 -16.23
CA MET A 149 11.73 8.11 -16.24
C MET A 149 11.87 9.01 -17.46
N VAL A 150 10.79 9.72 -17.76
CA VAL A 150 10.81 10.83 -18.73
C VAL A 150 11.76 11.95 -18.26
N SER A 151 11.75 12.27 -16.97
CA SER A 151 12.63 13.27 -16.35
C SER A 151 12.68 13.13 -14.82
N ASP A 152 13.41 14.02 -14.14
CA ASP A 152 13.47 14.10 -12.67
C ASP A 152 12.14 14.48 -12.03
N ALA A 153 11.19 15.01 -12.81
CA ALA A 153 9.88 15.44 -12.35
C ALA A 153 9.12 14.32 -11.63
N THR A 154 9.31 13.05 -12.02
CA THR A 154 8.70 11.92 -11.33
C THR A 154 9.13 11.87 -9.87
N VAL A 155 10.42 11.77 -9.58
CA VAL A 155 10.91 11.67 -8.18
C VAL A 155 10.68 12.97 -7.41
N ARG A 156 10.80 14.12 -8.07
CA ARG A 156 10.49 15.43 -7.47
C ARG A 156 9.04 15.49 -7.00
N ASN A 157 8.09 15.14 -7.86
CA ASN A 157 6.67 15.15 -7.52
C ASN A 157 6.34 14.14 -6.41
N MET A 158 6.92 12.92 -6.44
CA MET A 158 6.72 11.95 -5.35
C MET A 158 7.15 12.52 -4.00
N ALA A 159 8.36 13.09 -3.93
CA ALA A 159 8.92 13.67 -2.71
C ALA A 159 8.09 14.86 -2.19
N GLU A 160 7.83 15.84 -3.05
CA GLU A 160 7.06 17.05 -2.66
C GLU A 160 5.63 16.71 -2.23
N THR A 161 4.98 15.77 -2.91
CA THR A 161 3.63 15.33 -2.54
C THR A 161 3.65 14.55 -1.24
N PHE A 162 4.61 13.64 -1.02
CA PHE A 162 4.71 12.89 0.23
C PHE A 162 4.86 13.79 1.45
N GLU A 163 5.65 14.86 1.34
CA GLU A 163 5.89 15.83 2.42
C GLU A 163 4.66 16.68 2.75
N ARG A 164 3.83 17.01 1.75
CA ARG A 164 2.64 17.86 1.92
C ARG A 164 1.37 17.06 2.21
N ALA A 165 1.33 15.80 1.81
CA ALA A 165 0.16 14.94 1.97
C ALA A 165 -0.15 14.70 3.45
N ARG A 166 -1.43 14.56 3.75
CA ARG A 166 -1.96 14.30 5.10
C ARG A 166 -2.60 12.92 5.15
N GLY A 167 -2.87 12.44 6.36
CA GLY A 167 -3.46 11.12 6.60
C GLY A 167 -2.42 10.09 6.99
N SER A 168 -2.79 8.82 6.89
CA SER A 168 -1.93 7.69 7.23
C SER A 168 -0.69 7.61 6.32
N LEU A 169 0.30 6.80 6.71
CA LEU A 169 1.45 6.52 5.86
C LEU A 169 1.03 6.01 4.47
N ALA A 170 0.03 5.11 4.41
CA ALA A 170 -0.51 4.58 3.16
C ALA A 170 -1.13 5.66 2.27
N ASP A 171 -1.87 6.61 2.85
CA ASP A 171 -2.46 7.73 2.10
C ASP A 171 -1.37 8.57 1.42
N ARG A 172 -0.31 8.90 2.16
CA ARG A 172 0.82 9.69 1.66
C ARG A 172 1.63 8.93 0.60
N LEU A 173 1.86 7.64 0.79
CA LEU A 173 2.57 6.78 -0.17
C LEU A 173 1.81 6.65 -1.50
N ILE A 174 0.49 6.43 -1.47
CA ILE A 174 -0.33 6.38 -2.68
C ILE A 174 -0.36 7.73 -3.38
N ALA A 175 -0.53 8.83 -2.62
CA ALA A 175 -0.50 10.17 -3.19
C ALA A 175 0.84 10.46 -3.91
N ALA A 176 1.95 10.02 -3.33
CA ALA A 176 3.26 10.13 -3.94
C ALA A 176 3.33 9.35 -5.28
N LEU A 177 2.86 8.10 -5.36
CA LEU A 177 2.84 7.35 -6.63
C LEU A 177 2.03 8.06 -7.71
N VAL A 178 0.84 8.59 -7.36
CA VAL A 178 -0.01 9.33 -8.30
C VAL A 178 0.72 10.56 -8.84
N ALA A 179 1.39 11.32 -7.96
CA ALA A 179 2.15 12.50 -8.34
C ALA A 179 3.38 12.15 -9.19
N GLY A 180 4.03 11.03 -8.89
CA GLY A 180 5.12 10.46 -9.68
C GLY A 180 4.68 10.16 -11.11
N GLN A 181 3.53 9.50 -11.28
CA GLN A 181 2.95 9.24 -12.60
C GLN A 181 2.63 10.53 -13.36
N ALA A 182 2.10 11.55 -12.68
CA ALA A 182 1.81 12.86 -13.27
C ALA A 182 3.10 13.60 -13.71
N GLY A 183 4.26 13.27 -13.14
CA GLY A 183 5.58 13.74 -13.56
C GLY A 183 6.16 13.02 -14.78
N GLY A 184 5.33 12.28 -15.52
CA GLY A 184 5.68 11.52 -16.73
C GLY A 184 5.86 10.02 -16.48
N GLY A 185 6.19 9.62 -15.23
CA GLY A 185 6.34 8.23 -14.84
C GLY A 185 7.34 7.45 -15.70
N ASP A 186 7.13 6.13 -15.75
CA ASP A 186 7.88 5.21 -16.59
C ASP A 186 7.63 5.53 -18.08
N ARG A 187 8.70 5.78 -18.83
CA ARG A 187 8.65 6.13 -20.27
C ARG A 187 7.99 5.05 -21.14
N ARG A 188 7.80 3.83 -20.65
CA ARG A 188 7.09 2.73 -21.32
C ARG A 188 5.59 2.65 -20.98
N GLY A 189 5.12 3.48 -20.04
CA GLY A 189 3.79 3.39 -19.44
C GLY A 189 3.78 2.56 -18.16
N MET A 190 2.62 1.99 -17.82
CA MET A 190 2.39 1.30 -16.54
C MET A 190 1.84 -0.12 -16.73
N GLN A 191 2.06 -0.99 -15.74
CA GLN A 191 1.59 -2.38 -15.78
C GLN A 191 1.26 -2.95 -14.40
N SER A 192 2.10 -2.74 -13.39
CA SER A 192 1.84 -3.20 -12.02
C SER A 192 2.14 -2.11 -11.01
N ALA A 193 1.55 -2.25 -9.81
CA ALA A 193 1.79 -1.39 -8.67
C ALA A 193 1.58 -2.17 -7.37
N ALA A 194 2.20 -1.73 -6.28
CA ALA A 194 2.01 -2.34 -4.97
C ALA A 194 2.12 -1.31 -3.85
N LEU A 195 1.42 -1.60 -2.75
CA LEU A 195 1.53 -0.92 -1.47
C LEU A 195 1.76 -1.97 -0.39
N LEU A 196 2.86 -1.83 0.35
CA LEU A 196 3.15 -2.61 1.55
C LEU A 196 3.31 -1.65 2.72
N VAL A 197 2.52 -1.81 3.77
CA VAL A 197 2.68 -1.11 5.05
C VAL A 197 2.68 -2.15 6.16
N VAL A 198 3.62 -2.01 7.09
CA VAL A 198 3.76 -2.88 8.25
C VAL A 198 3.62 -2.06 9.53
N ARG A 199 2.91 -2.65 10.50
CA ARG A 199 2.67 -2.11 11.83
C ARG A 199 2.68 -3.29 12.80
N ALA A 200 3.35 -3.14 13.94
CA ALA A 200 3.39 -4.20 14.95
C ALA A 200 1.95 -4.60 15.34
N LYS A 201 1.60 -5.87 15.15
CA LYS A 201 0.25 -6.42 15.36
C LYS A 201 -0.86 -5.63 14.64
N GLY A 202 -0.55 -5.01 13.50
CA GLY A 202 -1.50 -4.22 12.72
C GLY A 202 -2.31 -5.01 11.71
N GLY A 203 -1.91 -6.24 11.39
CA GLY A 203 -2.63 -7.09 10.43
C GLY A 203 -3.96 -7.61 10.98
N TYR A 204 -4.64 -8.45 10.18
CA TYR A 204 -5.95 -9.00 10.52
C TYR A 204 -5.99 -9.62 11.93
N LEU A 205 -6.92 -9.13 12.77
CA LEU A 205 -7.08 -9.49 14.18
C LEU A 205 -5.81 -9.37 15.04
N GLY A 206 -4.82 -8.57 14.61
CA GLY A 206 -3.52 -8.44 15.25
C GLY A 206 -2.63 -9.68 15.16
N GLY A 207 -2.97 -10.65 14.31
CA GLY A 207 -2.24 -11.91 14.16
C GLY A 207 -0.96 -11.81 13.34
N THR A 208 -0.75 -10.71 12.61
CA THR A 208 0.48 -10.46 11.84
C THR A 208 0.85 -8.98 11.87
N ASP A 209 2.05 -8.65 11.41
CA ASP A 209 2.51 -7.27 11.26
C ASP A 209 2.20 -6.65 9.88
N ARG A 210 1.63 -7.43 8.94
CA ARG A 210 1.25 -6.94 7.61
C ARG A 210 -0.04 -6.13 7.74
N TYR A 211 0.11 -4.83 7.96
CA TYR A 211 -1.01 -3.91 8.12
C TYR A 211 -1.76 -3.74 6.79
N ILE A 212 -1.05 -3.46 5.71
CA ILE A 212 -1.60 -3.34 4.35
C ILE A 212 -0.65 -4.06 3.39
N ASP A 213 -1.19 -4.95 2.55
CA ASP A 213 -0.43 -5.62 1.48
C ASP A 213 -1.32 -5.76 0.26
N ILE A 214 -1.19 -4.81 -0.66
CA ILE A 214 -1.99 -4.75 -1.88
C ILE A 214 -1.05 -4.82 -3.07
N ARG A 215 -1.33 -5.76 -3.98
CA ARG A 215 -0.53 -6.00 -5.17
C ARG A 215 -1.43 -6.03 -6.40
N VAL A 216 -1.25 -5.07 -7.30
CA VAL A 216 -1.84 -5.11 -8.62
C VAL A 216 -0.85 -5.83 -9.53
N TYR A 217 -1.17 -7.06 -9.89
CA TYR A 217 -0.26 -7.94 -10.62
C TYR A 217 -0.03 -7.46 -12.06
N ASP A 218 -1.11 -7.15 -12.76
CA ASP A 218 -1.14 -6.67 -14.14
C ASP A 218 -2.44 -5.87 -14.36
N ALA A 219 -2.34 -4.62 -14.78
CA ALA A 219 -3.46 -3.77 -15.12
C ALA A 219 -3.01 -2.64 -16.08
N PRO A 220 -3.89 -2.17 -16.99
CA PRO A 220 -3.61 -1.01 -17.82
C PRO A 220 -3.40 0.28 -17.01
N ASP A 221 -4.10 0.42 -15.89
CA ASP A 221 -3.99 1.54 -14.95
C ASP A 221 -3.83 1.00 -13.51
N PRO A 222 -2.63 0.51 -13.15
CA PRO A 222 -2.40 -0.16 -11.89
C PRO A 222 -2.44 0.78 -10.69
N ILE A 223 -2.22 2.08 -10.87
CA ILE A 223 -2.28 3.06 -9.77
C ILE A 223 -3.74 3.32 -9.40
N LYS A 224 -4.61 3.51 -10.40
CA LYS A 224 -6.05 3.63 -10.16
C LYS A 224 -6.62 2.36 -9.53
N GLU A 225 -6.17 1.19 -9.98
CA GLU A 225 -6.57 -0.08 -9.37
C GLU A 225 -6.05 -0.23 -7.93
N LEU A 226 -4.81 0.21 -7.66
CA LEU A 226 -4.27 0.25 -6.30
C LEU A 226 -5.10 1.16 -5.38
N GLN A 227 -5.51 2.34 -5.86
CA GLN A 227 -6.41 3.24 -5.14
C GLN A 227 -7.77 2.60 -4.84
N ARG A 228 -8.35 1.90 -5.82
CA ARG A 228 -9.62 1.17 -5.66
C ARG A 228 -9.50 0.08 -4.60
N LEU A 229 -8.46 -0.75 -4.68
CA LEU A 229 -8.22 -1.83 -3.72
C LEU A 229 -7.92 -1.29 -2.32
N TYR A 230 -7.22 -0.16 -2.20
CA TYR A 230 -6.98 0.48 -0.92
C TYR A 230 -8.25 1.04 -0.30
N ALA A 231 -9.18 1.59 -1.09
CA ALA A 231 -10.50 1.99 -0.60
C ALA A 231 -11.30 0.79 -0.06
N LEU A 232 -11.24 -0.37 -0.73
CA LEU A 232 -11.83 -1.61 -0.21
C LEU A 232 -11.14 -2.06 1.08
N HIS A 233 -9.81 -1.98 1.15
CA HIS A 233 -9.06 -2.32 2.35
C HIS A 233 -9.49 -1.45 3.53
N LYS A 234 -9.61 -0.12 3.34
CA LYS A 234 -10.15 0.79 4.35
C LYS A 234 -11.54 0.37 4.82
N LEU A 235 -12.44 0.06 3.88
CA LEU A 235 -13.82 -0.33 4.20
C LEU A 235 -13.87 -1.60 5.07
N TYR A 236 -13.14 -2.66 4.69
CA TYR A 236 -13.29 -3.97 5.32
C TYR A 236 -12.33 -4.25 6.48
N PHE A 237 -11.20 -3.54 6.58
CA PHE A 237 -10.17 -3.85 7.58
C PHE A 237 -9.98 -2.76 8.63
N PHE A 238 -10.44 -1.52 8.38
CA PHE A 238 -10.32 -0.44 9.38
C PHE A 238 -11.63 -0.24 10.12
N THR A 239 -11.52 -0.08 11.44
CA THR A 239 -12.64 0.29 12.29
C THR A 239 -13.20 1.65 11.91
N SER A 240 -14.46 1.89 12.27
CA SER A 240 -15.12 3.19 12.03
C SER A 240 -14.33 4.37 12.60
N ASP A 241 -14.25 5.44 11.82
CA ASP A 241 -13.88 6.76 12.34
C ASP A 241 -15.10 7.33 13.08
N SER A 242 -14.86 7.88 14.27
CA SER A 242 -15.88 8.60 15.03
C SER A 242 -16.59 9.70 14.22
N ALA A 243 -15.90 10.36 13.28
CA ALA A 243 -16.46 11.37 12.40
C ALA A 243 -17.43 10.81 11.36
N ASP A 244 -17.36 9.50 11.09
CA ASP A 244 -18.23 8.79 10.14
C ASP A 244 -19.40 8.09 10.81
N LEU A 245 -19.48 8.10 12.14
CA LEU A 245 -20.59 7.52 12.87
C LEU A 245 -21.80 8.45 12.87
N ILE A 246 -22.88 8.01 12.22
CA ILE A 246 -24.14 8.75 12.14
C ILE A 246 -25.25 8.02 12.91
N PRO A 247 -26.19 8.74 13.54
CA PRO A 247 -27.33 8.11 14.21
C PRO A 247 -28.27 7.45 13.21
N ILE A 248 -28.84 6.30 13.58
CA ILE A 248 -29.90 5.65 12.82
C ILE A 248 -31.22 6.39 13.09
N THR A 249 -31.55 7.32 12.20
CA THR A 249 -32.81 8.07 12.27
C THR A 249 -34.01 7.19 11.86
N PRO A 250 -35.27 7.56 12.18
CA PRO A 250 -36.44 6.81 11.72
C PRO A 250 -36.52 6.65 10.19
N ALA A 251 -36.04 7.63 9.43
CA ALA A 251 -35.98 7.54 7.98
C ALA A 251 -34.93 6.51 7.52
N LEU A 252 -33.75 6.52 8.15
CA LEU A 252 -32.69 5.56 7.85
C LEU A 252 -33.05 4.14 8.30
N GLN A 253 -33.76 3.99 9.43
CA GLN A 253 -34.32 2.71 9.85
C GLN A 253 -35.23 2.13 8.76
N LYS A 254 -36.21 2.91 8.26
CA LYS A 254 -37.11 2.47 7.18
C LYS A 254 -36.37 2.08 5.90
N GLU A 255 -35.31 2.82 5.55
CA GLU A 255 -34.46 2.48 4.40
C GLU A 255 -33.77 1.12 4.59
N LEU A 256 -33.17 0.89 5.76
CA LEU A 256 -32.48 -0.36 6.07
C LEU A 256 -33.47 -1.52 6.23
N GLU A 257 -34.65 -1.31 6.80
CA GLU A 257 -35.70 -2.33 6.89
C GLU A 257 -36.10 -2.85 5.51
N ALA A 258 -36.21 -2.00 4.49
CA ALA A 258 -36.52 -2.43 3.14
C ALA A 258 -35.50 -3.45 2.59
N ILE A 259 -34.24 -3.36 3.03
CA ILE A 259 -33.17 -4.31 2.70
C ILE A 259 -33.32 -5.57 3.57
N LEU A 260 -33.40 -5.40 4.89
CA LEU A 260 -33.41 -6.52 5.85
C LEU A 260 -34.65 -7.42 5.73
N LEU A 261 -35.76 -6.88 5.25
CA LEU A 261 -37.01 -7.63 4.99
C LEU A 261 -36.98 -8.42 3.67
N THR A 262 -36.04 -8.13 2.76
CA THR A 262 -36.01 -8.73 1.42
C THR A 262 -34.78 -9.61 1.19
N GLU A 263 -33.69 -9.33 1.90
CA GLU A 263 -32.44 -10.08 1.83
C GLU A 263 -32.29 -11.12 2.97
N PRO A 264 -31.52 -12.20 2.76
CA PRO A 264 -30.89 -12.59 1.49
C PRO A 264 -31.93 -13.01 0.44
N ALA A 265 -31.78 -12.55 -0.81
CA ALA A 265 -32.78 -12.76 -1.86
C ALA A 265 -33.10 -14.25 -2.08
N ASN A 266 -32.08 -15.10 -2.01
CA ASN A 266 -32.16 -16.54 -2.29
C ASN A 266 -32.47 -17.40 -1.06
N GLN A 267 -32.96 -16.80 0.03
CA GLN A 267 -33.29 -17.53 1.25
C GLN A 267 -34.73 -17.23 1.72
N PRO A 268 -35.45 -18.23 2.26
CA PRO A 268 -36.80 -18.02 2.80
C PRO A 268 -36.78 -17.20 4.08
N GLN A 269 -35.76 -17.40 4.92
CA GLN A 269 -35.55 -16.60 6.12
C GLN A 269 -34.81 -15.31 5.76
N LYS A 270 -35.44 -14.18 6.08
CA LYS A 270 -34.88 -12.84 5.89
C LYS A 270 -34.20 -12.36 7.17
N TRP A 271 -33.34 -11.35 7.05
CA TRP A 271 -32.65 -10.77 8.21
C TRP A 271 -33.64 -10.22 9.25
N LEU A 272 -34.75 -9.65 8.79
CA LEU A 272 -35.84 -9.15 9.62
C LEU A 272 -37.17 -9.75 9.16
N ALA A 273 -38.02 -10.15 10.11
CA ALA A 273 -39.31 -10.80 9.81
C ALA A 273 -40.46 -9.81 9.57
N ALA A 274 -40.43 -8.66 10.25
CA ALA A 274 -41.46 -7.61 10.14
C ALA A 274 -40.87 -6.23 10.47
N PRO A 275 -41.43 -5.14 9.92
CA PRO A 275 -41.02 -3.77 10.27
C PRO A 275 -41.08 -3.53 11.78
N GLN A 276 -40.15 -2.75 12.32
CA GLN A 276 -40.11 -2.43 13.74
C GLN A 276 -40.71 -1.03 13.99
N PRO A 277 -41.54 -0.85 15.04
CA PRO A 277 -42.21 0.43 15.30
C PRO A 277 -41.23 1.55 15.69
N SER A 278 -40.07 1.16 16.24
CA SER A 278 -38.98 2.04 16.62
C SER A 278 -37.66 1.27 16.60
N LEU A 279 -36.54 1.99 16.66
CA LEU A 279 -35.23 1.39 16.77
C LEU A 279 -35.13 0.57 18.07
N ASN A 280 -34.93 -0.74 17.94
CA ASN A 280 -34.93 -1.68 19.04
C ASN A 280 -33.87 -2.78 18.84
N GLN A 281 -33.72 -3.64 19.84
CA GLN A 281 -32.71 -4.71 19.82
C GLN A 281 -32.91 -5.69 18.66
N THR A 282 -34.15 -5.97 18.27
CA THR A 282 -34.48 -6.84 17.14
C THR A 282 -33.94 -6.28 15.84
N PHE A 283 -34.19 -4.99 15.56
CA PHE A 283 -33.66 -4.32 14.38
C PHE A 283 -32.12 -4.28 14.40
N LEU A 284 -31.51 -3.88 15.53
CA LEU A 284 -30.06 -3.78 15.63
C LEU A 284 -29.37 -5.13 15.43
N THR A 285 -29.95 -6.20 15.97
CA THR A 285 -29.43 -7.56 15.78
C THR A 285 -29.55 -8.01 14.32
N ALA A 286 -30.69 -7.73 13.67
CA ALA A 286 -30.87 -8.02 12.25
C ALA A 286 -29.86 -7.25 11.37
N LEU A 287 -29.66 -5.96 11.65
CA LEU A 287 -28.68 -5.12 10.96
C LEU A 287 -27.25 -5.65 11.18
N ALA A 288 -26.89 -5.99 12.41
CA ALA A 288 -25.57 -6.54 12.72
C ALA A 288 -25.31 -7.85 11.97
N ASN A 289 -26.25 -8.80 12.00
CA ASN A 289 -26.12 -10.08 11.30
C ASN A 289 -25.96 -9.89 9.79
N PHE A 290 -26.76 -9.01 9.20
CA PHE A 290 -26.61 -8.61 7.80
C PHE A 290 -25.22 -8.01 7.53
N MET A 291 -24.76 -7.09 8.37
CA MET A 291 -23.47 -6.45 8.18
C MET A 291 -22.29 -7.43 8.31
N TYR A 292 -22.35 -8.38 9.23
CA TYR A 292 -21.38 -9.48 9.32
C TYR A 292 -21.39 -10.35 8.06
N TRP A 293 -22.57 -10.68 7.54
CA TRP A 293 -22.70 -11.44 6.30
C TRP A 293 -22.05 -10.74 5.10
N GLU A 294 -22.14 -9.40 5.06
CA GLU A 294 -21.54 -8.57 4.01
C GLU A 294 -20.07 -8.19 4.31
N ASN A 295 -19.45 -8.76 5.35
CA ASN A 295 -18.06 -8.58 5.78
C ASN A 295 -17.71 -7.19 6.37
N TYR A 296 -18.68 -6.44 6.88
CA TYR A 296 -18.42 -5.15 7.56
C TYR A 296 -18.02 -5.32 9.04
N ASP A 297 -17.42 -6.46 9.42
CA ASP A 297 -17.19 -6.92 10.80
C ASP A 297 -16.63 -5.84 11.73
N VAL A 298 -15.59 -5.12 11.27
CA VAL A 298 -14.89 -4.08 12.03
C VAL A 298 -15.70 -2.78 12.18
N ARG A 299 -16.88 -2.70 11.56
CA ARG A 299 -17.80 -1.54 11.56
C ARG A 299 -19.19 -1.90 12.10
N VAL A 300 -19.42 -3.14 12.53
CA VAL A 300 -20.69 -3.53 13.16
C VAL A 300 -20.84 -2.85 14.51
N ARG A 301 -22.05 -2.34 14.80
CA ARG A 301 -22.36 -1.60 16.03
C ARG A 301 -23.74 -1.93 16.55
N MET A 302 -23.90 -1.76 17.87
CA MET A 302 -25.17 -1.95 18.59
C MET A 302 -25.60 -0.70 19.36
N ASP A 303 -24.95 0.45 19.14
CA ASP A 303 -25.16 1.71 19.87
C ASP A 303 -26.03 2.72 19.09
N SER A 304 -26.97 2.21 18.27
CA SER A 304 -27.90 3.02 17.47
C SER A 304 -27.24 3.96 16.45
N LYS A 305 -25.97 3.68 16.10
CA LYS A 305 -25.23 4.37 15.05
C LYS A 305 -24.81 3.40 13.96
N ILE A 306 -24.63 3.93 12.77
CA ILE A 306 -24.07 3.21 11.63
C ILE A 306 -22.91 4.01 11.04
N ASP A 307 -21.93 3.29 10.53
CA ASP A 307 -20.82 3.85 9.79
C ASP A 307 -21.27 4.36 8.42
N ARG A 308 -21.01 5.64 8.13
CA ARG A 308 -21.42 6.29 6.88
C ARG A 308 -20.81 5.60 5.65
N VAL A 309 -19.55 5.17 5.72
CA VAL A 309 -18.85 4.55 4.59
C VAL A 309 -19.45 3.18 4.28
N ALA A 310 -19.73 2.37 5.31
CA ALA A 310 -20.44 1.10 5.14
C ALA A 310 -21.84 1.30 4.56
N LEU A 311 -22.59 2.30 5.06
CA LEU A 311 -23.91 2.63 4.55
C LEU A 311 -23.89 3.03 3.07
N GLU A 312 -22.90 3.83 2.66
CA GLU A 312 -22.73 4.23 1.26
C GLU A 312 -22.44 3.03 0.35
N ASP A 313 -21.62 2.09 0.79
CA ASP A 313 -21.36 0.85 0.03
C ASP A 313 -22.61 -0.05 -0.05
N ILE A 314 -23.33 -0.22 1.07
CA ILE A 314 -24.62 -0.92 1.12
C ILE A 314 -25.57 -0.35 0.07
N ARG A 315 -25.74 0.98 0.04
CA ARG A 315 -26.60 1.68 -0.93
C ARG A 315 -26.14 1.47 -2.37
N LYS A 316 -24.83 1.59 -2.62
CA LYS A 316 -24.24 1.44 -3.96
C LYS A 316 -24.49 0.05 -4.52
N ASN A 317 -24.27 -1.00 -3.73
CA ASN A 317 -24.43 -2.38 -4.17
C ASN A 317 -25.88 -2.69 -4.55
N ARG A 318 -26.87 -2.09 -3.86
CA ARG A 318 -28.30 -2.30 -4.12
C ARG A 318 -28.90 -1.40 -5.20
N ARG A 319 -28.22 -0.30 -5.58
CA ARG A 319 -28.55 0.46 -6.80
C ARG A 319 -28.16 -0.29 -8.07
N ASN A 320 -27.05 -1.03 -8.04
CA ASN A 320 -26.54 -1.75 -9.20
C ASN A 320 -27.33 -3.03 -9.52
N VAL A 321 -28.03 -3.61 -8.54
CA VAL A 321 -28.89 -4.81 -8.71
C VAL A 321 -30.28 -4.47 -9.26
N ARG A 322 -30.69 -3.19 -9.24
CA ARG A 322 -31.99 -2.71 -9.76
C ARG A 322 -31.93 -2.17 -11.21
N ARG A 323 -30.80 -2.35 -11.90
CA ARG A 323 -30.62 -2.09 -13.34
C ARG A 323 -30.42 -3.41 -14.06
#